data_AF-A0A7V9PIP6-F1
#
_entry.id   AF-A0A7V9PIP6-F1
#
_cell.length_a   1.000
_cell.length_b   1.000
_cell.length_c   1.000
_cell.angle_alpha   90.00
_cell.angle_beta   90.00
_cell.angle_gamma   90.00
#
_symmetry.space_group_name_H-M   'P 1'
#
loop_
_entity.id
_entity.type
_entity.pdbx_description
1 polymer ?
#
loop_
_entity_poly.entity_id
_entity_poly.type
_entity_poly.pdbx_seq_one_letter_code
_entity_poly.pdbx_strand_id
1 'polypeptide(L)'
;AELGPFDYVRENHTRTLWIGEGITNYYGARTLHRAGLVDSAGYLERVARAVGQLQGAPGRRLMSAEQSSYNAWFFDGAPIRQQTNSANTNISYYNKGELLGWLLDLDIRARTGGRKTLDDVMRLMWQRFWLGRPTSYYLQGHGYTVEDFRQAVDDVSGSDHRDFFRRYVAGVDELPYQEVLAKAGLRLSESGGKYTLSLDPAAPGAALGAAWLAGH
;
A
#
# COMPACT_ATOMS: atom_id res chain seq x y z
N ALA A 1 -9.80 -14.54 -11.06
CA ALA A 1 -10.19 -13.16 -10.74
C ALA A 1 -10.78 -13.15 -9.33
N GLU A 2 -10.36 -12.23 -8.47
CA GLU A 2 -10.95 -12.05 -7.14
C GLU A 2 -12.04 -10.97 -7.17
N LEU A 3 -13.01 -11.00 -6.24
CA LEU A 3 -14.10 -10.01 -6.13
C LEU A 3 -15.16 -10.01 -7.25
N GLY A 4 -15.43 -11.17 -7.85
CA GLY A 4 -16.62 -11.35 -8.70
C GLY A 4 -16.46 -12.40 -9.80
N PRO A 5 -17.55 -13.10 -10.18
CA PRO A 5 -18.89 -13.07 -9.56
C PRO A 5 -18.87 -13.66 -8.13
N PHE A 6 -19.69 -13.10 -7.24
CA PHE A 6 -19.72 -13.48 -5.82
C PHE A 6 -20.59 -14.70 -5.56
N ASP A 7 -20.06 -15.68 -4.84
CA ASP A 7 -20.85 -16.73 -4.22
C ASP A 7 -21.36 -16.22 -2.87
N TYR A 8 -22.65 -15.88 -2.77
CA TYR A 8 -23.23 -15.36 -1.53
C TYR A 8 -23.54 -16.43 -0.49
N VAL A 9 -23.31 -17.73 -0.79
CA VAL A 9 -23.55 -18.82 0.15
C VAL A 9 -22.27 -19.32 0.84
N ARG A 10 -21.10 -18.74 0.54
CA ARG A 10 -19.79 -19.12 1.10
C ARG A 10 -18.85 -17.91 1.27
N GLU A 11 -17.77 -18.08 2.04
CA GLU A 11 -16.74 -17.04 2.16
C GLU A 11 -16.03 -16.79 0.81
N ASN A 12 -16.06 -15.55 0.35
CA ASN A 12 -15.28 -15.12 -0.82
C ASN A 12 -13.91 -14.60 -0.35
N HIS A 13 -12.96 -15.51 -0.17
CA HIS A 13 -11.58 -15.15 0.18
C HIS A 13 -10.88 -14.40 -0.95
N THR A 14 -10.10 -13.39 -0.60
CA THR A 14 -9.35 -12.56 -1.54
C THR A 14 -8.00 -12.17 -0.95
N ARG A 15 -6.93 -12.21 -1.74
CA ARG A 15 -5.59 -11.75 -1.35
C ARG A 15 -5.35 -10.28 -1.70
N THR A 16 -6.34 -9.58 -2.26
CA THR A 16 -6.18 -8.23 -2.83
C THR A 16 -6.78 -7.11 -1.98
N LEU A 17 -7.32 -7.36 -0.78
CA LEU A 17 -7.86 -6.28 0.07
C LEU A 17 -6.81 -5.24 0.48
N TRP A 18 -5.54 -5.62 0.66
CA TRP A 18 -4.48 -4.63 0.90
C TRP A 18 -4.33 -3.63 -0.27
N ILE A 19 -4.73 -4.01 -1.49
CA ILE A 19 -4.85 -3.12 -2.66
C ILE A 19 -6.14 -2.30 -2.54
N GLY A 20 -7.30 -2.96 -2.47
CA GLY A 20 -8.60 -2.28 -2.49
C GLY A 20 -8.85 -1.35 -1.30
N GLU A 21 -8.37 -1.71 -0.12
CA GLU A 21 -8.61 -1.01 1.15
C GLU A 21 -7.35 -0.29 1.63
N GLY A 22 -6.21 -0.97 1.61
CA GLY A 22 -4.94 -0.40 2.07
C GLY A 22 -4.43 0.74 1.19
N ILE A 23 -4.38 0.55 -0.13
CA ILE A 23 -4.01 1.63 -1.06
C ILE A 23 -5.07 2.74 -1.06
N THR A 24 -6.34 2.42 -0.85
CA THR A 24 -7.38 3.45 -0.65
C THR A 24 -7.11 4.30 0.59
N ASN A 25 -6.64 3.71 1.70
CA ASN A 25 -6.24 4.46 2.89
C ASN A 25 -5.00 5.36 2.64
N TYR A 26 -4.05 4.90 1.82
CA TYR A 26 -2.96 5.76 1.30
C TYR A 26 -3.52 6.96 0.54
N TYR A 27 -4.42 6.71 -0.42
CA TYR A 27 -5.04 7.77 -1.22
C TYR A 27 -5.90 8.72 -0.41
N GLY A 28 -6.61 8.26 0.62
CA GLY A 28 -7.41 9.14 1.48
C GLY A 28 -6.56 10.25 2.07
N ALA A 29 -5.41 9.89 2.62
CA ALA A 29 -4.49 10.87 3.20
C ALA A 29 -3.71 11.68 2.18
N ARG A 30 -3.26 11.03 1.11
CA ARG A 30 -2.59 11.72 0.01
C ARG A 30 -3.51 12.78 -0.61
N THR A 31 -4.81 12.50 -0.70
CA THR A 31 -5.83 13.41 -1.23
C THR A 31 -6.06 14.60 -0.30
N LEU A 32 -6.17 14.38 1.02
CA LEU A 32 -6.26 15.48 1.98
C LEU A 32 -5.06 16.43 1.89
N HIS A 33 -3.86 15.86 1.72
CA HIS A 33 -2.65 16.65 1.54
C HIS A 33 -2.65 17.42 0.20
N ARG A 34 -2.94 16.74 -0.91
CA ARG A 34 -3.06 17.36 -2.25
C ARG A 34 -4.13 18.44 -2.32
N ALA A 35 -5.20 18.32 -1.54
CA ALA A 35 -6.25 19.32 -1.43
C ALA A 35 -5.87 20.53 -0.55
N GLY A 36 -4.67 20.54 0.05
CA GLY A 36 -4.22 21.59 0.95
C GLY A 36 -4.91 21.60 2.32
N LEU A 37 -5.69 20.56 2.65
CA LEU A 37 -6.37 20.42 3.94
C LEU A 37 -5.42 19.95 5.05
N VAL A 38 -4.33 19.29 4.65
CA VAL A 38 -3.24 18.88 5.54
C VAL A 38 -1.94 19.36 4.92
N ASP A 39 -1.12 20.08 5.68
CA ASP A 39 0.19 20.55 5.20
C ASP A 39 1.21 19.40 5.15
N SER A 40 2.41 19.67 4.59
CA SER A 40 3.44 18.65 4.43
C SER A 40 3.90 18.06 5.78
N ALA A 41 3.95 18.88 6.84
CA ALA A 41 4.36 18.44 8.17
C ALA A 41 3.34 17.46 8.77
N GLY A 42 2.05 17.81 8.74
CA GLY A 42 0.96 16.95 9.21
C GLY A 42 0.83 15.67 8.39
N TYR A 43 1.08 15.73 7.07
CA TYR A 43 1.08 14.55 6.22
C TYR A 43 2.23 13.59 6.59
N LEU A 44 3.46 14.10 6.73
CA LEU A 44 4.61 13.30 7.15
C LEU A 44 4.42 12.71 8.56
N GLU A 45 3.81 13.47 9.49
CA GLU A 45 3.48 12.97 10.82
C GLU A 45 2.48 11.79 10.76
N ARG A 46 1.43 11.91 9.94
CA ARG A 46 0.46 10.83 9.74
C ARG A 46 1.15 9.57 9.20
N VAL A 47 1.98 9.70 8.18
CA VAL A 47 2.70 8.55 7.61
C VAL A 47 3.63 7.93 8.65
N ALA A 48 4.36 8.74 9.42
CA ALA A 48 5.21 8.25 10.50
C ALA A 48 4.41 7.51 11.59
N ARG A 49 3.20 7.96 11.90
CA ARG A 49 2.27 7.25 12.80
C ARG A 49 1.85 5.90 12.23
N ALA A 50 1.54 5.82 10.93
CA ALA A 50 1.22 4.55 10.27
C ALA A 50 2.40 3.56 10.34
N VAL A 51 3.63 4.04 10.12
CA VAL A 51 4.86 3.25 10.32
C VAL A 51 4.97 2.77 11.76
N GLY A 52 4.78 3.65 12.75
CA GLY A 52 4.84 3.29 14.16
C GLY A 52 3.80 2.23 14.56
N GLN A 53 2.58 2.32 14.02
CA GLN A 53 1.54 1.30 14.21
C GLN A 53 1.99 -0.06 13.69
N LEU A 54 2.54 -0.14 12.48
CA LEU A 54 3.02 -1.42 11.94
C LEU A 54 4.21 -1.94 12.75
N GLN A 55 5.22 -1.10 13.01
CA GLN A 55 6.43 -1.52 13.73
C GLN A 55 6.15 -1.93 15.18
N GLY A 56 5.12 -1.34 15.80
CA GLY A 56 4.62 -1.72 17.12
C GLY A 56 3.86 -3.04 17.15
N ALA A 57 3.40 -3.56 16.01
CA ALA A 57 2.65 -4.81 15.92
C ALA A 57 3.61 -6.02 15.77
N PRO A 58 3.67 -6.96 16.74
CA PRO A 58 4.52 -8.15 16.61
C PRO A 58 4.14 -9.04 15.42
N GLY A 59 2.86 -9.08 15.07
CA GLY A 59 2.31 -9.87 13.96
C GLY A 59 2.90 -9.52 12.59
N ARG A 60 3.55 -8.37 12.42
CA ARG A 60 4.15 -7.96 11.13
C ARG A 60 5.23 -8.93 10.64
N ARG A 61 5.84 -9.69 11.56
CA ARG A 61 6.85 -10.72 11.29
C ARG A 61 6.26 -12.10 11.04
N LEU A 62 4.94 -12.24 11.16
CA LEU A 62 4.22 -13.52 11.11
C LEU A 62 3.16 -13.56 10.01
N MET A 63 2.66 -12.40 9.58
CA MET A 63 1.56 -12.29 8.63
C MET A 63 1.87 -11.31 7.49
N SER A 64 1.68 -11.78 6.27
CA SER A 64 1.83 -10.97 5.05
C SER A 64 0.57 -10.13 4.77
N ALA A 65 0.68 -9.18 3.84
CA ALA A 65 -0.48 -8.36 3.44
C ALA A 65 -1.53 -9.20 2.71
N GLU A 66 -1.09 -10.14 1.86
CA GLU A 66 -1.97 -11.11 1.19
C GLU A 66 -2.66 -12.03 2.19
N GLN A 67 -1.94 -12.54 3.19
CA GLN A 67 -2.51 -13.43 4.20
C GLN A 67 -3.52 -12.69 5.09
N SER A 68 -3.22 -11.45 5.48
CA SER A 68 -4.17 -10.60 6.20
C SER A 68 -5.43 -10.33 5.38
N SER A 69 -5.30 -10.04 4.09
CA SER A 69 -6.44 -9.89 3.16
C SER A 69 -7.26 -11.17 3.08
N TYR A 70 -6.61 -12.32 2.90
CA TYR A 70 -7.28 -13.61 2.79
C TYR A 70 -8.08 -13.94 4.04
N ASN A 71 -7.55 -13.59 5.21
CA ASN A 71 -8.15 -13.87 6.51
C ASN A 71 -9.19 -12.82 6.96
N ALA A 72 -9.49 -11.79 6.17
CA ALA A 72 -10.39 -10.70 6.57
C ALA A 72 -11.77 -11.19 7.07
N TRP A 73 -12.30 -12.25 6.46
CA TRP A 73 -13.56 -12.89 6.87
C TRP A 73 -13.58 -13.35 8.34
N PHE A 74 -12.42 -13.72 8.90
CA PHE A 74 -12.31 -14.16 10.28
C PHE A 74 -12.18 -13.00 11.28
N PHE A 75 -11.68 -11.84 10.85
CA PHE A 75 -11.22 -10.79 11.76
C PHE A 75 -12.02 -9.48 11.66
N ASP A 76 -12.59 -9.13 10.51
CA ASP A 76 -13.35 -7.87 10.34
C ASP A 76 -14.87 -8.04 10.50
N GLY A 77 -15.41 -9.24 10.24
CA GLY A 77 -16.85 -9.48 10.21
C GLY A 77 -17.44 -10.22 11.41
N ALA A 78 -16.61 -10.82 12.27
CA ALA A 78 -17.07 -11.70 13.33
C ALA A 78 -16.53 -11.24 14.70
N PRO A 79 -17.41 -10.99 15.70
CA PRO A 79 -16.93 -10.78 17.07
C PRO A 79 -16.24 -12.06 17.55
N ILE A 80 -14.94 -11.96 17.81
CA ILE A 80 -14.15 -13.06 18.36
C ILE A 80 -14.60 -13.26 19.81
N ARG A 81 -15.50 -14.22 20.04
CA ARG A 81 -16.08 -14.51 21.37
C ARG A 81 -15.10 -15.23 22.31
N GLN A 82 -13.93 -15.64 21.83
CA GLN A 82 -12.90 -16.35 22.60
C GLN A 82 -11.66 -15.48 22.78
N GLN A 83 -10.94 -15.64 23.90
CA GLN A 83 -9.61 -15.03 24.04
C GLN A 83 -8.70 -15.56 22.92
N THR A 84 -8.12 -14.66 22.14
CA THR A 84 -7.17 -15.00 21.08
C THR A 84 -5.89 -14.18 21.24
N ASN A 85 -4.77 -14.71 20.73
CA ASN A 85 -3.51 -13.98 20.65
C ASN A 85 -3.42 -13.13 19.36
N SER A 86 -4.56 -12.75 18.78
CA SER A 86 -4.65 -12.11 17.45
C SER A 86 -3.89 -10.78 17.38
N ALA A 87 -3.90 -10.00 18.46
CA ALA A 87 -3.16 -8.73 18.53
C ALA A 87 -1.64 -8.90 18.37
N ASN A 88 -1.08 -10.07 18.70
CA ASN A 88 0.35 -10.35 18.58
C ASN A 88 0.69 -11.15 17.32
N THR A 89 -0.30 -11.72 16.62
CA THR A 89 -0.09 -12.65 15.51
C THR A 89 -0.60 -12.13 14.18
N ASN A 90 -1.45 -11.10 14.19
CA ASN A 90 -2.05 -10.52 12.99
C ASN A 90 -1.55 -9.09 12.74
N ILE A 91 -1.74 -8.64 11.51
CA ILE A 91 -1.65 -7.24 11.11
C ILE A 91 -2.91 -6.83 10.37
N SER A 92 -3.15 -5.52 10.31
CA SER A 92 -4.19 -4.94 9.47
C SER A 92 -3.70 -4.79 8.04
N TYR A 93 -4.43 -5.35 7.06
CA TYR A 93 -4.17 -5.12 5.64
C TYR A 93 -4.44 -3.66 5.23
N TYR A 94 -5.23 -2.90 5.99
CA TYR A 94 -5.36 -1.45 5.81
C TYR A 94 -4.04 -0.72 6.08
N ASN A 95 -3.43 -0.97 7.24
CA ASN A 95 -2.19 -0.29 7.63
C ASN A 95 -0.99 -0.75 6.78
N LYS A 96 -0.77 -2.07 6.66
CA LYS A 96 0.36 -2.57 5.84
C LYS A 96 0.15 -2.25 4.35
N GLY A 97 -1.08 -2.31 3.85
CA GLY A 97 -1.40 -1.94 2.47
C GLY A 97 -1.23 -0.44 2.20
N GLU A 98 -1.56 0.44 3.15
CA GLU A 98 -1.24 1.87 3.05
C GLU A 98 0.27 2.10 2.87
N LEU A 99 1.08 1.47 3.71
CA LEU A 99 2.53 1.62 3.69
C LEU A 99 3.14 1.03 2.41
N LEU A 100 2.62 -0.10 1.92
CA LEU A 100 3.01 -0.67 0.63
C LEU A 100 2.67 0.29 -0.53
N GLY A 101 1.46 0.87 -0.55
CA GLY A 101 1.07 1.87 -1.54
C GLY A 101 1.98 3.09 -1.53
N TRP A 102 2.29 3.61 -0.34
CA TRP A 102 3.23 4.72 -0.17
C TRP A 102 4.63 4.40 -0.69
N LEU A 103 5.20 3.24 -0.34
CA LEU A 103 6.52 2.84 -0.79
C LEU A 103 6.57 2.60 -2.30
N LEU A 104 5.52 2.01 -2.87
CA LEU A 104 5.40 1.83 -4.32
C LEU A 104 5.34 3.17 -5.06
N ASP A 105 4.56 4.14 -4.57
CA ASP A 105 4.51 5.48 -5.19
C ASP A 105 5.89 6.14 -5.23
N LEU A 106 6.61 6.11 -4.10
CA LEU A 106 7.97 6.66 -4.03
C LEU A 106 8.96 5.91 -4.92
N ASP A 107 8.90 4.57 -4.97
CA ASP A 107 9.80 3.76 -5.80
C ASP A 107 9.53 3.96 -7.31
N ILE A 108 8.25 4.02 -7.72
CA ILE A 108 7.86 4.33 -9.11
C ILE A 108 8.37 5.71 -9.51
N ARG A 109 8.19 6.72 -8.65
CA ARG A 109 8.70 8.07 -8.90
C ARG A 109 10.21 8.05 -9.05
N ALA A 110 10.92 7.37 -8.15
CA ALA A 110 12.38 7.29 -8.20
C ALA A 110 12.87 6.65 -9.50
N ARG A 111 12.28 5.52 -9.92
CA ARG A 111 12.65 4.80 -11.15
C ARG A 111 12.34 5.57 -12.42
N THR A 112 11.32 6.43 -12.39
CA THR A 112 10.86 7.18 -13.57
C THR A 112 11.31 8.64 -13.57
N GLY A 113 12.13 9.07 -12.61
CA GLY A 113 12.53 10.47 -12.46
C GLY A 113 11.36 11.41 -12.22
N GLY A 114 10.34 10.95 -11.48
CA GLY A 114 9.13 11.69 -11.14
C GLY A 114 8.07 11.75 -12.25
N ARG A 115 8.30 11.10 -13.41
CA ARG A 115 7.36 11.16 -14.55
C ARG A 115 6.11 10.29 -14.38
N LYS A 116 6.20 9.26 -13.53
CA LYS A 116 5.10 8.33 -13.22
C LYS A 116 4.94 8.18 -11.72
N THR A 117 3.74 7.79 -11.34
CA THR A 117 3.29 7.70 -9.95
C THR A 117 2.42 6.45 -9.77
N LEU A 118 2.03 6.16 -8.53
CA LEU A 118 1.01 5.16 -8.28
C LEU A 118 -0.33 5.51 -8.97
N ASP A 119 -0.61 6.79 -9.24
CA ASP A 119 -1.82 7.21 -9.95
C ASP A 119 -1.86 6.65 -11.38
N ASP A 120 -0.70 6.51 -12.02
CA ASP A 120 -0.58 5.88 -13.33
C ASP A 120 -0.87 4.38 -13.26
N VAL A 121 -0.44 3.70 -12.19
CA VAL A 121 -0.77 2.29 -11.94
C VAL A 121 -2.28 2.13 -11.74
N MET A 122 -2.89 2.97 -10.90
CA MET A 122 -4.33 2.90 -10.65
C MET A 122 -5.15 3.20 -11.91
N ARG A 123 -4.72 4.16 -12.73
CA ARG A 123 -5.34 4.43 -14.05
C ARG A 123 -5.19 3.24 -14.99
N LEU A 124 -4.04 2.59 -15.02
CA LEU A 124 -3.82 1.39 -15.85
C LEU A 124 -4.67 0.21 -15.37
N MET A 125 -4.75 -0.01 -14.06
CA MET A 125 -5.63 -1.02 -13.46
C MET A 125 -7.09 -0.77 -13.82
N TRP A 126 -7.55 0.48 -13.68
CA TRP A 126 -8.92 0.86 -14.06
C TRP A 126 -9.19 0.61 -15.55
N GLN A 127 -8.25 0.97 -16.43
CA GLN A 127 -8.38 0.70 -17.87
C GLN A 127 -8.45 -0.80 -18.19
N ARG A 128 -7.61 -1.62 -17.56
CA ARG A 128 -7.53 -3.07 -17.82
C ARG A 128 -8.74 -3.83 -17.28
N PHE A 129 -9.11 -3.55 -16.04
CA PHE A 129 -10.03 -4.39 -15.28
C PHE A 129 -11.45 -3.83 -15.22
N TRP A 130 -11.63 -2.52 -15.27
CA TRP A 130 -12.95 -1.90 -15.24
C TRP A 130 -13.47 -1.51 -16.63
N LEU A 131 -12.68 -0.80 -17.43
CA LEU A 131 -13.07 -0.38 -18.78
C LEU A 131 -12.82 -1.45 -19.85
N GLY A 132 -12.12 -2.52 -19.51
CA GLY A 132 -11.83 -3.65 -20.39
C GLY A 132 -13.09 -4.41 -20.82
N ARG A 133 -12.89 -5.58 -21.44
CA ARG A 133 -14.03 -6.41 -21.86
C ARG A 133 -14.85 -6.84 -20.63
N PRO A 134 -16.19 -6.62 -20.64
CA PRO A 134 -17.06 -7.11 -19.58
C PRO A 134 -16.96 -8.63 -19.46
N THR A 135 -16.92 -9.14 -18.22
CA THR A 135 -16.97 -10.60 -18.00
C THR A 135 -18.38 -11.16 -17.91
N SER A 136 -19.39 -10.30 -17.76
CA SER A 136 -20.79 -10.72 -17.86
C SER A 136 -21.67 -9.56 -18.29
N TYR A 137 -22.92 -9.86 -18.66
CA TYR A 137 -23.94 -8.86 -18.94
C TYR A 137 -24.16 -7.88 -17.78
N TYR A 138 -23.94 -8.31 -16.53
CA TYR A 138 -24.21 -7.52 -15.33
C TYR A 138 -22.99 -6.81 -14.74
N LEU A 139 -21.78 -7.11 -15.22
CA LEU A 139 -20.53 -6.57 -14.70
C LEU A 139 -19.69 -6.00 -15.83
N GLN A 140 -19.59 -4.67 -15.86
CA GLN A 140 -18.81 -3.91 -16.85
C GLN A 140 -17.32 -4.32 -16.86
N GLY A 141 -16.77 -4.69 -15.70
CA GLY A 141 -15.38 -5.10 -15.53
C GLY A 141 -15.21 -6.55 -15.11
N HIS A 142 -13.99 -6.88 -14.69
CA HIS A 142 -13.61 -8.14 -14.07
C HIS A 142 -12.61 -7.93 -12.94
N GLY A 143 -12.58 -8.87 -12.00
CA GLY A 143 -11.66 -8.84 -10.88
C GLY A 143 -10.20 -8.95 -11.30
N TYR A 144 -9.30 -8.46 -10.44
CA TYR A 144 -7.86 -8.55 -10.61
C TYR A 144 -7.23 -9.45 -9.55
N THR A 145 -5.97 -9.80 -9.76
CA THR A 145 -5.12 -10.56 -8.83
C THR A 145 -3.97 -9.68 -8.35
N VAL A 146 -3.21 -10.16 -7.36
CA VAL A 146 -1.97 -9.48 -6.94
C VAL A 146 -0.95 -9.43 -8.09
N GLU A 147 -0.88 -10.48 -8.89
CA GLU A 147 0.03 -10.56 -10.04
C GLU A 147 -0.34 -9.54 -11.12
N ASP A 148 -1.64 -9.31 -11.37
CA ASP A 148 -2.11 -8.27 -12.27
C ASP A 148 -1.67 -6.87 -11.83
N PHE A 149 -1.79 -6.59 -10.53
CA PHE A 149 -1.34 -5.33 -9.95
C PHE A 149 0.18 -5.18 -10.02
N ARG A 150 0.94 -6.24 -9.71
CA ARG A 150 2.39 -6.28 -9.87
C ARG A 150 2.80 -5.96 -11.31
N GLN A 151 2.15 -6.59 -12.30
CA GLN A 151 2.45 -6.34 -13.70
C GLN A 151 2.11 -4.89 -14.09
N ALA A 152 1.03 -4.31 -13.58
CA ALA A 152 0.73 -2.89 -13.80
C ALA A 152 1.79 -1.95 -13.20
N VAL A 153 2.34 -2.29 -12.02
CA VAL A 153 3.48 -1.56 -11.43
C VAL A 153 4.71 -1.66 -12.33
N ASP A 154 5.03 -2.86 -12.82
CA ASP A 154 6.17 -3.06 -13.73
C ASP A 154 6.02 -2.26 -15.02
N ASP A 155 4.84 -2.30 -15.64
CA ASP A 155 4.57 -1.61 -16.91
C ASP A 155 4.66 -0.08 -16.77
N VAL A 156 4.22 0.47 -15.63
CA VAL A 156 4.26 1.91 -15.37
C VAL A 156 5.67 2.38 -15.01
N SER A 157 6.37 1.61 -14.19
CA SER A 157 7.72 1.95 -13.71
C SER A 157 8.82 1.64 -14.72
N GLY A 158 8.56 0.73 -15.67
CA GLY A 158 9.57 0.18 -16.59
C GLY A 158 10.61 -0.66 -15.86
N SER A 159 10.27 -1.31 -14.74
CA SER A 159 11.19 -2.08 -13.91
C SER A 159 10.51 -3.29 -13.27
N ASP A 160 11.28 -4.33 -12.96
CA ASP A 160 10.80 -5.56 -12.32
C ASP A 160 10.63 -5.40 -10.80
N HIS A 161 9.40 -5.61 -10.30
CA HIS A 161 9.04 -5.55 -8.88
C HIS A 161 8.76 -6.93 -8.26
N ARG A 162 9.11 -8.04 -8.92
CA ARG A 162 8.89 -9.40 -8.38
C ARG A 162 9.48 -9.60 -6.99
N ASP A 163 10.70 -9.12 -6.75
CA ASP A 163 11.32 -9.26 -5.44
C ASP A 163 10.59 -8.46 -4.36
N PHE A 164 10.17 -7.22 -4.68
CA PHE A 164 9.39 -6.39 -3.77
C PHE A 164 8.09 -7.08 -3.35
N PHE A 165 7.33 -7.60 -4.32
CA PHE A 165 6.07 -8.28 -4.04
C PHE A 165 6.29 -9.59 -3.28
N ARG A 166 7.27 -10.39 -3.67
CA ARG A 166 7.62 -11.64 -2.99
C ARG A 166 7.96 -11.41 -1.51
N ARG A 167 8.75 -10.38 -1.21
CA ARG A 167 9.27 -10.14 0.15
C ARG A 167 8.30 -9.39 1.05
N TYR A 168 7.62 -8.37 0.51
CA TYR A 168 6.91 -7.38 1.33
C TYR A 168 5.38 -7.50 1.24
N VAL A 169 4.86 -8.03 0.11
CA VAL A 169 3.42 -8.23 -0.11
C VAL A 169 3.00 -9.64 0.30
N ALA A 170 3.61 -10.66 -0.32
CA ALA A 170 3.38 -12.07 -0.02
C ALA A 170 4.20 -12.56 1.18
N GLY A 171 5.35 -11.92 1.44
CA GLY A 171 6.25 -12.23 2.54
C GLY A 171 6.06 -11.37 3.79
N VAL A 172 6.95 -11.61 4.76
CA VAL A 172 6.94 -10.98 6.10
C VAL A 172 8.24 -10.24 6.40
N ASP A 173 9.07 -10.01 5.38
CA ASP A 173 10.26 -9.19 5.52
C ASP A 173 9.86 -7.78 5.99
N GLU A 174 10.69 -7.18 6.84
CA GLU A 174 10.48 -5.79 7.28
C GLU A 174 10.53 -4.86 6.06
N LEU A 175 9.59 -3.91 5.98
CA LEU A 175 9.45 -3.04 4.82
C LEU A 175 10.72 -2.19 4.60
N PRO A 176 11.13 -1.96 3.34
CA PRO A 176 12.42 -1.33 3.01
C PRO A 176 12.35 0.21 3.12
N TYR A 177 11.86 0.73 4.26
CA TYR A 177 11.58 2.16 4.42
C TYR A 177 12.79 3.02 4.07
N GLN A 178 13.93 2.81 4.72
CA GLN A 178 15.10 3.68 4.51
C GLN A 178 15.64 3.61 3.08
N GLU A 179 15.63 2.43 2.47
CA GLU A 179 16.08 2.26 1.09
C GLU A 179 15.22 3.05 0.11
N VAL A 180 13.89 2.95 0.22
CA VAL A 180 12.95 3.65 -0.66
C VAL A 180 12.94 5.15 -0.37
N LEU A 181 12.93 5.54 0.91
CA LEU A 181 12.86 6.94 1.33
C LEU A 181 14.11 7.74 0.91
N ALA A 182 15.29 7.13 0.99
CA ALA A 182 16.53 7.77 0.57
C ALA A 182 16.49 8.21 -0.91
N LYS A 183 15.78 7.46 -1.78
CA LYS A 183 15.58 7.82 -3.20
C LYS A 183 14.79 9.12 -3.38
N ALA A 184 13.99 9.50 -2.39
CA ALA A 184 13.22 10.73 -2.33
C ALA A 184 13.83 11.79 -1.38
N GLY A 185 15.05 11.57 -0.87
CA GLY A 185 15.67 12.44 0.14
C GLY A 185 14.92 12.47 1.47
N LEU A 186 14.01 11.53 1.70
CA LEU A 186 13.28 11.37 2.95
C LEU A 186 14.10 10.48 3.90
N ARG A 187 13.94 10.74 5.19
CA ARG A 187 14.55 9.95 6.26
C ARG A 187 13.51 9.59 7.29
N LEU A 188 13.45 8.31 7.65
CA LEU A 188 12.74 7.84 8.82
C LEU A 188 13.70 7.86 10.01
N SER A 189 13.26 8.38 11.15
CA SER A 189 14.00 8.28 12.41
C SER A 189 13.10 7.68 13.48
N GLU A 190 13.69 6.96 14.42
CA GLU A 190 13.02 6.36 15.56
C GLU A 190 13.70 6.84 16.84
N SER A 191 12.91 7.27 17.82
CA SER A 191 13.39 7.66 19.14
C SER A 191 12.32 7.37 20.18
N GLY A 192 12.61 6.45 21.10
CA GLY A 192 11.71 6.13 22.21
C GLY A 192 10.37 5.54 21.79
N GLY A 193 10.35 4.74 20.73
CA GLY A 193 9.16 4.14 20.12
C GLY A 193 8.38 5.08 19.20
N LYS A 194 8.81 6.34 19.06
CA LYS A 194 8.18 7.32 18.18
C LYS A 194 8.95 7.40 16.86
N TYR A 195 8.22 7.28 15.75
CA TYR A 195 8.74 7.46 14.41
C TYR A 195 8.51 8.89 13.92
N THR A 196 9.49 9.44 13.21
CA THR A 196 9.40 10.74 12.53
C THR A 196 9.93 10.64 11.11
N LEU A 197 9.31 11.39 10.20
CA LEU A 197 9.74 11.51 8.82
C LEU A 197 10.17 12.96 8.54
N SER A 198 11.28 13.12 7.84
CA SER A 198 11.78 14.43 7.42
C SER A 198 12.35 14.36 6.02
N LEU A 199 12.21 15.45 5.26
CA LEU A 199 12.95 15.66 4.02
C LEU A 199 14.31 16.30 4.35
N ASP A 200 15.40 15.70 3.87
CA ASP A 200 16.72 16.31 3.88
C ASP A 200 16.93 17.09 2.57
N PRO A 201 16.95 18.43 2.58
CA PRO A 201 17.10 19.24 1.37
C PRO A 201 18.44 19.05 0.66
N ALA A 202 19.46 18.51 1.34
CA ALA A 202 20.79 18.27 0.77
C ALA A 202 20.92 16.86 0.17
N ALA A 203 19.94 15.97 0.37
CA ALA A 203 20.01 14.61 -0.14
C ALA A 203 19.86 14.55 -1.67
N PRO A 204 20.53 13.61 -2.38
CA PRO A 204 20.43 13.48 -3.83
C PRO A 204 18.99 13.34 -4.37
N GLY A 205 18.08 12.76 -3.58
CA GLY A 205 16.65 12.61 -3.93
C GLY A 205 15.74 13.76 -3.49
N ALA A 206 16.27 14.83 -2.89
CA ALA A 206 15.47 15.86 -2.23
C ALA A 206 14.49 16.56 -3.17
N ALA A 207 14.87 16.80 -4.43
CA ALA A 207 13.98 17.40 -5.42
C ALA A 207 12.75 16.54 -5.69
N LEU A 208 12.91 15.21 -5.72
CA LEU A 208 11.81 14.28 -5.88
C LEU A 208 10.89 14.29 -4.66
N GLY A 209 11.46 14.26 -3.45
CA GLY A 209 10.68 14.34 -2.21
C GLY A 209 9.93 15.66 -2.07
N ALA A 210 10.56 16.78 -2.44
CA ALA A 210 9.94 18.09 -2.45
C ALA A 210 8.78 18.16 -3.46
N ALA A 211 8.98 17.65 -4.68
CA ALA A 211 7.92 17.57 -5.69
C ALA A 211 6.74 16.68 -5.21
N TRP A 212 7.05 15.54 -4.59
CA TRP A 212 6.05 14.67 -3.99
C TRP A 212 5.28 15.38 -2.86
N LEU A 213 5.94 16.14 -1.98
CA LEU A 213 5.27 16.91 -0.92
C LEU A 213 4.53 18.16 -1.43
N ALA A 214 4.86 18.64 -2.62
CA ALA A 214 4.10 19.71 -3.28
C ALA A 214 2.78 19.21 -3.90
N GLY A 215 2.51 17.91 -3.83
CA GLY A 215 1.28 17.29 -4.34
C GLY A 215 1.33 16.82 -5.79
N HIS A 216 2.46 17.06 -6.48
CA HIS A 216 2.71 16.61 -7.85
C HIS A 216 2.99 15.11 -7.91
#